data_AF-A0A7V4BSK0-F1
#
_entry.id   AF-A0A7V4BSK0-F1
#
_cell.length_a   1.000
_cell.length_b   1.000
_cell.length_c   1.000
_cell.angle_alpha   90.00
_cell.angle_beta   90.00
_cell.angle_gamma   90.00
#
_symmetry.space_group_name_H-M   'P 1'
#
loop_
_entity.id
_entity.type
_entity.pdbx_description
1 polymer ?
#
loop_
_entity_poly.entity_id
_entity_poly.type
_entity_poly.pdbx_seq_one_letter_code
_entity_poly.pdbx_strand_id
1 'polypeptide(L)'
;MRTLIFASLFAASVQAQPINFIGMSKQEIIKTMQKNNPSFDLDEGAVNTTFNYIKFVDRYNEETYLFFLDNNNVCTHTKLMSDYSNLKLRTDELNKYYKKAGENKWVFVDKERVFFVELKKEEWFFTIVVKRKT
;
A
#
# COMPACT_ATOMS: atom_id res chain seq x y z
N MET A 1 -17.20 -12.26 52.56
CA MET A 1 -16.12 -11.77 51.68
C MET A 1 -16.25 -12.51 50.34
N ARG A 2 -16.77 -11.86 49.30
CA ARG A 2 -16.93 -12.44 47.96
C ARG A 2 -16.24 -11.52 46.97
N THR A 3 -15.03 -11.87 46.57
CA THR A 3 -14.28 -11.11 45.56
C THR A 3 -14.75 -11.60 44.18
N LEU A 4 -15.48 -10.76 43.46
CA LEU A 4 -15.81 -10.98 42.04
C LEU A 4 -14.59 -10.61 41.20
N ILE A 5 -13.97 -11.60 40.55
CA ILE A 5 -12.90 -11.37 39.58
C ILE A 5 -13.55 -11.06 38.24
N PHE A 6 -13.50 -9.79 37.82
CA PHE A 6 -13.82 -9.39 36.45
C PHE A 6 -12.63 -9.75 35.56
N ALA A 7 -12.71 -10.89 34.86
CA ALA A 7 -11.79 -11.22 33.79
C ALA A 7 -12.11 -10.32 32.57
N SER A 8 -11.36 -9.23 32.43
CA SER A 8 -11.42 -8.38 31.24
C SER A 8 -10.78 -9.12 30.07
N LEU A 9 -11.60 -9.66 29.15
CA LEU A 9 -11.15 -10.15 27.85
C LEU A 9 -10.69 -8.95 27.01
N PHE A 10 -9.39 -8.68 27.01
CA PHE A 10 -8.78 -7.81 26.01
C PHE A 10 -8.80 -8.54 24.66
N ALA A 11 -9.85 -8.31 23.86
CA ALA A 11 -9.87 -8.74 22.47
C ALA A 11 -8.81 -7.93 21.72
N ALA A 12 -7.62 -8.51 21.54
CA ALA A 12 -6.62 -7.96 20.64
C ALA A 12 -7.22 -7.97 19.23
N SER A 13 -7.60 -6.79 18.74
CA SER A 13 -8.02 -6.63 17.36
C SER A 13 -6.83 -6.98 16.47
N VAL A 14 -6.91 -8.11 15.79
CA VAL A 14 -5.95 -8.50 14.75
C VAL A 14 -6.12 -7.48 13.62
N GLN A 15 -5.33 -6.41 13.66
CA GLN A 15 -5.28 -5.46 12.57
C GLN A 15 -4.63 -6.14 11.37
N ALA A 16 -5.39 -6.27 10.28
CA ALA A 16 -4.86 -6.77 9.03
C ALA A 16 -3.68 -5.89 8.60
N GLN A 17 -2.55 -6.54 8.30
CA GLN A 17 -1.39 -5.88 7.73
C GLN A 17 -1.72 -5.40 6.30
N PRO A 18 -1.10 -4.31 5.82
CA PRO A 18 -1.24 -3.90 4.43
C PRO A 18 -0.81 -5.01 3.48
N ILE A 19 -1.52 -5.11 2.35
CA ILE A 19 -1.24 -6.13 1.34
C ILE A 19 0.01 -5.74 0.56
N ASN A 20 1.00 -6.65 0.50
CA ASN A 20 2.15 -6.51 -0.37
C ASN A 20 1.87 -7.12 -1.75
N PHE A 21 1.79 -6.27 -2.78
CA PHE A 21 1.49 -6.69 -4.14
C PHE A 21 2.72 -7.15 -4.93
N ILE A 22 3.95 -6.89 -4.44
CA ILE A 22 5.17 -7.23 -5.17
C ILE A 22 5.30 -8.75 -5.29
N GLY A 23 5.42 -9.23 -6.52
CA GLY A 23 5.41 -10.66 -6.87
C GLY A 23 4.05 -11.23 -7.24
N MET A 24 2.96 -10.46 -7.14
CA MET A 24 1.64 -10.87 -7.68
C MET A 24 1.59 -10.67 -9.19
N SER A 25 0.86 -11.55 -9.87
CA SER A 25 0.48 -11.40 -11.28
C SER A 25 -0.55 -10.30 -11.49
N LYS A 26 -0.71 -9.85 -12.74
CA LYS A 26 -1.75 -8.88 -13.11
C LYS A 26 -3.15 -9.27 -12.63
N GLN A 27 -3.58 -10.52 -12.83
CA GLN A 27 -4.91 -10.96 -12.42
C GLN A 27 -5.07 -10.98 -10.89
N GLU A 28 -4.03 -11.39 -10.15
CA GLU A 28 -4.04 -11.41 -8.68
C GLU A 28 -4.16 -10.00 -8.11
N ILE A 29 -3.45 -9.02 -8.68
CA ILE A 29 -3.53 -7.62 -8.26
C ILE A 29 -4.95 -7.10 -8.43
N ILE A 30 -5.55 -7.29 -9.61
CA ILE A 30 -6.91 -6.81 -9.91
C ILE A 30 -7.92 -7.39 -8.92
N LYS A 31 -7.91 -8.72 -8.75
CA LYS A 31 -8.80 -9.41 -7.82
C LYS A 31 -8.61 -8.94 -6.38
N THR A 32 -7.36 -8.72 -5.98
CA THR A 32 -7.02 -8.31 -4.62
C THR A 32 -7.44 -6.87 -4.33
N MET A 33 -7.23 -5.95 -5.28
CA MET A 33 -7.67 -4.56 -5.17
C MET A 33 -9.19 -4.45 -5.11
N GLN A 34 -9.91 -5.11 -6.04
CA GLN A 34 -11.37 -5.09 -6.05
C GLN A 34 -11.99 -5.63 -4.75
N LYS A 35 -11.35 -6.64 -4.14
CA LYS A 35 -11.83 -7.23 -2.88
C LYS A 35 -11.54 -6.36 -1.66
N ASN A 36 -10.34 -5.77 -1.57
CA ASN A 36 -9.85 -5.17 -0.32
C ASN A 36 -9.82 -3.63 -0.34
N ASN A 37 -9.95 -3.03 -1.52
CA ASN A 37 -9.88 -1.58 -1.72
C ASN A 37 -11.06 -1.13 -2.58
N PRO A 38 -12.32 -1.33 -2.16
CA PRO A 38 -13.51 -1.07 -2.98
C PRO A 38 -13.73 0.40 -3.30
N SER A 39 -12.96 1.32 -2.72
CA SER A 39 -12.94 2.74 -3.07
C SER A 39 -12.06 3.05 -4.28
N PHE A 40 -11.33 2.07 -4.81
CA PHE A 40 -10.48 2.19 -6.00
C PHE A 40 -11.10 1.44 -7.17
N ASP A 41 -11.21 2.14 -8.29
CA ASP A 41 -11.70 1.61 -9.55
C ASP A 41 -10.54 1.38 -10.52
N LEU A 42 -10.59 0.26 -11.26
CA LEU A 42 -9.58 -0.08 -12.27
C LEU A 42 -9.71 0.88 -13.46
N ASP A 43 -8.62 1.55 -13.82
CA ASP A 43 -8.55 2.39 -15.02
C ASP A 43 -8.04 1.57 -16.21
N GLU A 44 -8.98 1.11 -17.05
CA GLU A 44 -8.69 0.33 -18.27
C GLU A 44 -8.30 1.22 -19.46
N GLY A 45 -8.46 2.54 -19.36
CA GLY A 45 -8.13 3.50 -20.43
C GLY A 45 -6.65 3.87 -20.49
N ALA A 46 -5.90 3.62 -19.42
CA ALA A 46 -4.47 3.91 -19.33
C ALA A 46 -3.62 2.88 -20.11
N VAL A 47 -3.58 2.97 -21.44
CA VAL A 47 -2.60 2.23 -22.25
C VAL A 47 -1.30 3.04 -22.28
N ASN A 48 -0.34 2.69 -21.42
CA ASN A 48 1.00 3.27 -21.49
C ASN A 48 1.92 2.37 -22.32
N THR A 49 2.38 2.87 -23.46
CA THR A 49 3.24 2.14 -24.39
C THR A 49 4.70 2.01 -23.92
N THR A 50 5.08 2.76 -22.88
CA THR A 50 6.47 2.84 -22.37
C THR A 50 6.64 2.02 -21.09
N PHE A 51 5.62 1.94 -20.24
CA PHE A 51 5.68 1.26 -18.94
C PHE A 51 4.50 0.29 -18.79
N ASN A 52 4.78 -1.00 -18.59
CA ASN A 52 3.76 -2.00 -18.28
C ASN A 52 3.28 -1.80 -16.84
N TYR A 53 2.11 -1.21 -16.64
CA TYR A 53 1.50 -1.05 -15.32
C TYR A 53 0.00 -1.26 -15.31
N ILE A 54 -0.55 -1.50 -14.12
CA ILE A 54 -1.99 -1.44 -13.82
C ILE A 54 -2.25 -0.16 -13.04
N LYS A 55 -3.32 0.55 -13.38
CA LYS A 55 -3.72 1.79 -12.70
C LYS A 55 -5.06 1.62 -12.03
N PHE A 56 -5.13 2.06 -10.78
CA PHE A 56 -6.37 2.26 -10.05
C PHE A 56 -6.47 3.73 -9.64
N VAL A 57 -7.69 4.26 -9.65
CA VAL A 57 -7.99 5.62 -9.17
C VAL A 57 -9.06 5.50 -8.11
N ASP A 58 -8.92 6.25 -7.02
CA ASP A 58 -9.96 6.27 -6.00
C ASP A 58 -11.20 7.04 -6.48
N ARG A 59 -12.35 6.80 -5.84
CA ARG A 59 -13.62 7.41 -6.22
C ARG A 59 -13.64 8.94 -6.13
N TYR A 60 -12.72 9.54 -5.37
CA TYR A 60 -12.62 10.99 -5.22
C TYR A 60 -11.60 11.62 -6.17
N ASN A 61 -10.86 10.80 -6.95
CA ASN A 61 -9.75 11.22 -7.81
C ASN A 61 -8.63 11.97 -7.07
N GLU A 62 -8.46 11.68 -5.78
CA GLU A 62 -7.41 12.21 -4.92
C GLU A 62 -6.17 11.32 -4.95
N GLU A 63 -6.38 10.03 -5.19
CA GLU A 63 -5.33 9.01 -5.16
C GLU A 63 -5.30 8.17 -6.44
N THR A 64 -4.10 7.98 -6.96
CA THR A 64 -3.82 7.06 -8.07
C THR A 64 -2.83 6.01 -7.60
N TYR A 65 -3.20 4.74 -7.71
CA TYR A 65 -2.34 3.62 -7.36
C TYR A 65 -1.86 2.88 -8.61
N LEU A 66 -0.54 2.87 -8.81
CA LEU A 66 0.13 2.23 -9.94
C LEU A 66 0.87 0.96 -9.49
N PHE A 67 0.70 -0.11 -10.26
CA PHE A 67 1.38 -1.40 -10.06
C PHE A 67 2.24 -1.68 -11.29
N PHE A 68 3.56 -1.57 -11.14
CA PHE A 68 4.49 -1.73 -12.26
C PHE A 68 4.86 -3.19 -12.43
N LEU A 69 4.69 -3.69 -13.64
CA LEU A 69 4.86 -5.09 -14.01
C LEU A 69 6.14 -5.30 -14.80
N ASP A 70 6.76 -6.48 -14.64
CA ASP A 70 7.81 -6.95 -15.54
C ASP A 70 7.24 -7.56 -16.83
N ASN A 71 8.12 -8.13 -17.67
CA ASN A 71 7.74 -8.77 -18.93
C ASN A 71 6.87 -10.03 -18.74
N ASN A 72 6.86 -10.61 -17.54
CA ASN A 72 6.04 -11.76 -17.17
C ASN A 72 4.72 -11.34 -16.51
N ASN A 73 4.38 -10.05 -16.53
CA ASN A 73 3.22 -9.46 -15.87
C ASN A 73 3.21 -9.66 -14.34
N VAL A 74 4.39 -9.67 -13.73
CA VAL A 74 4.57 -9.78 -12.28
C VAL A 74 4.94 -8.41 -11.70
N CYS A 75 4.28 -8.02 -10.61
CA CYS A 75 4.53 -6.74 -9.96
C CYS A 75 5.95 -6.65 -9.39
N THR A 76 6.68 -5.61 -9.77
CA THR A 76 8.04 -5.33 -9.31
C THR A 76 8.08 -4.27 -8.21
N HIS A 77 7.19 -3.28 -8.31
CA HIS A 77 7.05 -2.19 -7.35
C HIS A 77 5.67 -1.52 -7.50
N THR A 78 5.27 -0.79 -6.46
CA THR A 78 4.03 -0.01 -6.50
C THR A 78 4.31 1.46 -6.24
N LYS A 79 3.41 2.34 -6.72
CA LYS A 79 3.44 3.77 -6.46
C LYS A 79 2.03 4.28 -6.20
N LEU A 80 1.78 4.78 -5.00
CA LEU A 80 0.61 5.60 -4.71
C LEU A 80 0.99 7.06 -4.96
N MET A 81 0.18 7.79 -5.72
CA MET A 81 0.23 9.23 -5.89
C MET A 81 -0.97 9.82 -5.16
N SER A 82 -0.77 10.89 -4.39
CA SER A 82 -1.82 11.47 -3.56
C SER A 82 -1.60 12.98 -3.41
N ASP A 83 -2.69 13.73 -3.33
CA ASP A 83 -2.65 15.13 -2.95
C ASP A 83 -2.25 15.32 -1.47
N TYR A 84 -1.80 16.53 -1.10
CA TYR A 84 -1.30 16.80 0.24
C TYR A 84 -2.32 16.76 1.38
N SER A 85 -3.62 16.85 1.11
CA SER A 85 -4.66 16.72 2.14
C SER A 85 -4.61 15.35 2.83
N ASN A 86 -4.17 14.33 2.09
CA ASN A 86 -4.02 12.95 2.54
C ASN A 86 -2.67 12.65 3.21
N LEU A 87 -1.72 13.60 3.26
CA LEU A 87 -0.35 13.35 3.73
C LEU A 87 -0.29 12.85 5.18
N LYS A 88 -1.06 13.48 6.07
CA LYS A 88 -1.06 13.09 7.49
C LYS A 88 -1.61 11.68 7.66
N LEU A 89 -2.74 11.38 7.04
CA LEU A 89 -3.38 10.06 7.06
C LEU A 89 -2.38 8.98 6.61
N ARG A 90 -1.75 9.15 5.45
CA ARG A 90 -0.81 8.18 4.91
C ARG A 90 0.44 8.03 5.75
N THR A 91 0.98 9.12 6.28
CA THR A 91 2.15 9.06 7.16
C THR A 91 1.83 8.28 8.45
N ASP A 92 0.65 8.49 9.03
CA ASP A 92 0.20 7.77 10.22
C ASP A 92 0.02 6.26 9.93
N GLU A 93 -0.55 5.91 8.78
CA GLU A 93 -0.64 4.50 8.33
C GLU A 93 0.74 3.87 8.15
N LEU A 94 1.68 4.55 7.49
CA LEU A 94 3.03 4.04 7.29
C LEU A 94 3.75 3.82 8.63
N ASN A 95 3.63 4.76 9.57
CA ASN A 95 4.21 4.64 10.91
C ASN A 95 3.56 3.51 11.73
N LYS A 96 2.27 3.23 11.50
CA LYS A 96 1.53 2.17 12.18
C LYS A 96 1.95 0.78 11.70
N TYR A 97 2.12 0.60 10.39
CA TYR A 97 2.31 -0.74 9.81
C TYR A 97 3.75 -1.11 9.52
N TYR A 98 4.65 -0.13 9.37
CA TYR A 98 6.02 -0.39 8.96
C TYR A 98 7.04 0.17 9.94
N LYS A 99 8.22 -0.46 9.98
CA LYS A 99 9.31 -0.01 10.84
C LYS A 99 9.97 1.22 10.22
N LYS A 100 10.01 2.32 10.96
CA LYS A 100 10.68 3.56 10.51
C LYS A 100 12.18 3.32 10.28
N ALA A 101 12.70 3.82 9.17
CA ALA A 101 14.09 3.69 8.73
C ALA A 101 14.72 5.04 8.30
N GLY A 102 13.97 6.13 8.44
CA GLY A 102 14.36 7.50 8.13
C GLY A 102 13.16 8.44 8.22
N GLU A 103 13.33 9.72 7.92
CA GLU A 103 12.26 10.72 8.01
C GLU A 103 11.02 10.32 7.18
N ASN A 104 11.25 9.97 5.92
CA ASN A 104 10.24 9.56 4.93
C ASN A 104 10.50 8.15 4.40
N LYS A 105 11.07 7.27 5.23
CA LYS A 105 11.47 5.92 4.84
C LYS A 105 11.04 4.89 5.89
N TRP A 106 10.54 3.77 5.42
CA TRP A 106 10.16 2.63 6.24
C TRP A 106 10.65 1.32 5.60
N VAL A 107 10.69 0.28 6.42
CA VAL A 107 11.02 -1.09 6.03
C VAL A 107 10.02 -2.07 6.60
N PHE A 108 9.78 -3.15 5.86
CA PHE A 108 9.05 -4.31 6.35
C PHE A 108 9.60 -5.60 5.75
N VAL A 109 9.26 -6.73 6.37
CA VAL A 109 9.61 -8.07 5.89
C VAL A 109 8.32 -8.78 5.51
N ASP A 110 8.29 -9.36 4.31
CA ASP A 110 7.21 -10.22 3.84
C ASP A 110 7.81 -11.41 3.10
N LYS A 111 7.38 -12.63 3.43
CA LYS A 111 7.92 -13.90 2.88
C LYS A 111 9.46 -13.94 2.86
N GLU A 112 10.08 -13.62 4.00
CA GLU A 112 11.54 -13.59 4.21
C GLU A 112 12.32 -12.58 3.33
N ARG A 113 11.61 -11.68 2.63
CA ARG A 113 12.21 -10.62 1.81
C ARG A 113 11.98 -9.28 2.49
N VAL A 114 12.97 -8.41 2.43
CA VAL A 114 12.84 -7.04 2.97
C VAL A 114 12.50 -6.06 1.85
N PHE A 115 11.59 -5.14 2.19
CA PHE A 115 11.05 -4.14 1.30
C PHE A 115 11.28 -2.75 1.87
N PHE A 116 11.43 -1.77 0.99
CA PHE A 116 11.50 -0.36 1.33
C PHE A 116 10.21 0.33 0.94
N VAL A 117 9.78 1.23 1.81
CA VAL A 117 8.73 2.21 1.53
C VAL A 117 9.35 3.59 1.61
N GLU A 118 9.17 4.40 0.57
CA GLU A 118 9.70 5.77 0.51
C GLU A 118 8.58 6.73 0.14
N LEU A 119 8.39 7.76 0.97
CA LEU A 119 7.51 8.89 0.67
C LEU A 119 8.33 10.02 0.06
N LYS A 120 7.91 10.52 -1.10
CA LYS A 120 8.53 11.67 -1.78
C LYS A 120 7.53 12.78 -1.96
N LYS A 121 7.91 13.97 -1.50
CA LYS A 121 7.14 15.21 -1.67
C LYS A 121 7.52 15.82 -3.02
N GLU A 122 6.54 16.00 -3.89
CA GLU A 122 6.66 16.72 -5.15
C GLU A 122 6.00 18.10 -5.01
N GLU A 123 6.06 18.94 -6.04
CA GLU A 123 5.51 20.31 -5.96
C GLU A 123 4.00 20.34 -5.65
N TRP A 124 3.22 19.46 -6.28
CA TRP A 124 1.74 19.48 -6.22
C TRP A 124 1.11 18.26 -5.55
N PHE A 125 1.91 17.23 -5.28
CA PHE A 125 1.45 15.95 -4.74
C PHE A 125 2.59 15.27 -3.98
N PHE A 126 2.33 14.14 -3.35
CA PHE A 126 3.38 13.25 -2.88
C PHE A 126 3.19 11.85 -3.46
N THR A 127 4.26 11.06 -3.42
CA THR A 127 4.23 9.66 -3.80
C THR A 127 4.70 8.78 -2.67
N ILE A 128 4.15 7.56 -2.60
CA ILE A 128 4.64 6.49 -1.75
C ILE A 128 5.03 5.34 -2.67
N VAL A 129 6.31 4.98 -2.67
CA VAL A 129 6.86 3.89 -3.49
C VAL A 129 7.22 2.71 -2.60
N VAL A 130 6.71 1.53 -2.95
CA VAL A 130 7.12 0.26 -2.32
C VAL A 130 7.93 -0.55 -3.31
N LYS A 131 9.13 -0.98 -2.90
CA LYS A 131 10.01 -1.81 -3.74
C LYS A 131 10.82 -2.80 -2.90
N ARG A 132 11.27 -3.89 -3.52
CA ARG A 132 12.20 -4.83 -2.88
C ARG A 132 13.53 -4.14 -2.59
N LYS A 133 14.14 -4.44 -1.44
CA LYS A 133 15.53 -4.10 -1.17
C LYS A 133 16.43 -4.99 -2.05
N THR A 134 17.07 -4.39 -3.05
CA THR A 134 18.23 -4.96 -3.76
C THR A 134 19.42 -5.08 -2.84
#